data_AF-A0A6L5XEF6-F1
#
_entry.id   AF-A0A6L5XEF6-F1
#
_cell.length_a   1.000
_cell.length_b   1.000
_cell.length_c   1.000
_cell.angle_alpha   90.00
_cell.angle_beta   90.00
_cell.angle_gamma   90.00
#
_symmetry.space_group_name_H-M   'P 1'
#
loop_
_entity.id
_entity.type
_entity.pdbx_description
1 polymer ?
#
loop_
_entity_poly.entity_id
_entity_poly.type
_entity_poly.pdbx_seq_one_letter_code
_entity_poly.pdbx_strand_id
1 'polypeptide(L)' 'MKATKLTIGFREWSKLADFVETINEEDEMVAYQIDNTTALLVAAGECGLAWIEAQAAQWFEDYYTTIVK' A
#
# COMPACT_ATOMS: atom_id res chain seq x y z
N MET A 1 -5.22 -12.91 7.27
CA MET A 1 -4.95 -11.52 6.84
C MET A 1 -3.68 -11.03 7.51
N LYS A 2 -2.85 -10.30 6.77
CA LYS A 2 -1.68 -9.58 7.29
C LYS A 2 -1.75 -8.14 6.82
N ALA A 3 -1.18 -7.24 7.62
CA ALA A 3 -1.24 -5.81 7.34
C ALA A 3 0.16 -5.19 7.29
N THR A 4 0.34 -4.24 6.40
CA THR A 4 1.54 -3.39 6.30
C THR A 4 1.10 -1.93 6.20
N LYS A 5 1.85 -1.06 6.85
CA LYS A 5 1.70 0.38 6.69
C LYS A 5 2.65 0.83 5.60
N LEU A 6 2.12 1.47 4.57
CA LEU A 6 2.89 2.17 3.54
C LEU A 6 2.96 3.65 3.89
N THR A 7 4.15 4.23 3.77
CA THR A 7 4.31 5.68 3.78
C THR A 7 5.16 6.09 2.59
N ILE A 8 4.68 7.08 1.82
CA ILE A 8 5.31 7.58 0.60
C ILE A 8 5.90 8.97 0.82
N GLY A 9 6.85 9.35 -0.03
CA GLY A 9 7.43 10.67 -0.07
C GLY A 9 6.38 11.72 -0.42
N PHE A 10 6.43 12.87 0.25
CA PHE A 10 5.44 13.94 0.07
C PHE A 10 5.32 14.42 -1.38
N ARG A 11 6.36 14.31 -2.22
CA ARG A 11 6.30 14.71 -3.64
C ARG A 11 5.37 13.84 -4.48
N GLU A 12 5.03 12.66 -3.99
CA GLU A 12 4.22 11.66 -4.70
C GLU A 12 2.80 11.56 -4.14
N TRP A 13 2.41 12.45 -3.22
CA TRP A 13 1.13 12.43 -2.50
C TRP A 13 -0.10 12.28 -3.42
N SER A 14 -0.04 12.86 -4.63
CA SER A 14 -1.16 12.82 -5.58
C SER A 14 -1.40 11.44 -6.17
N LYS A 15 -0.42 10.52 -6.11
CA LYS A 15 -0.55 9.14 -6.61
C LYS A 15 -1.20 8.20 -5.60
N LEU A 16 -1.26 8.58 -4.31
CA LEU A 16 -1.64 7.65 -3.24
C LEU A 16 -3.09 7.19 -3.33
N ALA A 17 -4.01 8.10 -3.68
CA ALA A 17 -5.43 7.76 -3.82
C ALA A 17 -5.63 6.71 -4.93
N ASP A 18 -5.07 6.95 -6.11
CA ASP A 18 -5.13 6.02 -7.25
C ASP A 18 -4.50 4.66 -6.92
N PHE A 19 -3.38 4.67 -6.18
CA PHE A 19 -2.76 3.44 -5.69
C PHE A 19 -3.70 2.67 -4.74
N VAL A 20 -4.33 3.37 -3.79
CA VAL A 20 -5.28 2.75 -2.86
C VAL A 20 -6.50 2.18 -3.59
N GLU A 21 -7.01 2.85 -4.63
CA GLU A 21 -8.05 2.31 -5.49
C GLU A 21 -7.59 1.04 -6.20
N THR A 22 -6.40 1.05 -6.80
CA THR A 22 -5.80 -0.11 -7.49
C THR A 22 -5.70 -1.33 -6.57
N ILE A 23 -5.24 -1.16 -5.32
CA ILE A 23 -5.15 -2.29 -4.37
C ILE A 23 -6.55 -2.81 -4.01
N ASN A 24 -7.57 -1.95 -3.95
CA ASN A 24 -8.94 -2.36 -3.64
C ASN A 24 -9.69 -3.00 -4.82
N GLU A 25 -9.14 -2.97 -6.03
CA GLU A 25 -9.66 -3.72 -7.18
C GLU A 25 -9.30 -5.21 -7.13
N GLU A 26 -8.25 -5.58 -6.38
CA GLU A 26 -7.81 -6.96 -6.22
C GLU A 26 -8.63 -7.72 -5.16
N ASP A 27 -8.98 -8.96 -5.48
CA ASP A 27 -9.66 -9.85 -4.55
C ASP A 27 -8.78 -10.12 -3.32
N GLU A 28 -9.43 -10.22 -2.15
CA GLU A 28 -8.79 -10.50 -0.86
C GLU A 28 -7.75 -9.45 -0.39
N MET A 29 -7.79 -8.25 -0.96
CA MET A 29 -7.00 -7.10 -0.53
C MET A 29 -7.88 -5.96 -0.02
N VAL A 30 -7.34 -5.18 0.92
CA VAL A 30 -7.97 -3.96 1.42
C VAL A 30 -6.91 -2.90 1.62
N ALA A 31 -7.13 -1.72 1.05
CA ALA A 31 -6.30 -0.54 1.26
C ALA A 31 -7.13 0.60 1.85
N TYR A 32 -6.58 1.26 2.86
CA TYR A 32 -7.18 2.41 3.52
C TYR A 32 -6.17 3.56 3.61
N GLN A 33 -6.50 4.70 3.02
CA GLN A 33 -5.70 5.91 3.13
C GLN A 33 -5.91 6.55 4.51
N ILE A 34 -4.82 6.68 5.29
CA ILE A 34 -4.83 7.31 6.61
C ILE A 34 -4.67 8.83 6.48
N ASP A 35 -3.75 9.26 5.60
CA ASP A 35 -3.47 10.66 5.29
C ASP A 35 -2.94 10.78 3.85
N ASN A 36 -2.48 11.96 3.42
CA ASN A 36 -2.02 12.20 2.04
C ASN A 36 -0.74 11.44 1.65
N THR A 37 -0.06 10.81 2.60
CA THR A 37 1.21 10.09 2.41
C THR A 37 1.21 8.69 3.02
N THR A 38 0.19 8.32 3.78
CA THR A 38 0.17 7.07 4.54
C THR A 38 -1.07 6.26 4.21
N ALA A 39 -0.89 4.96 3.97
CA ALA A 39 -1.96 3.99 3.83
C ALA A 39 -1.72 2.73 4.66
N LEU A 40 -2.80 2.09 5.09
CA LEU A 40 -2.82 0.75 5.64
C LEU A 40 -3.23 -0.22 4.54
N LEU A 41 -2.43 -1.25 4.30
CA LEU A 41 -2.63 -2.25 3.26
C LEU A 41 -2.75 -3.63 3.90
N VAL A 42 -3.78 -4.37 3.56
CA VAL A 42 -4.11 -5.66 4.15
C VAL A 42 -4.31 -6.68 3.03
N ALA A 43 -3.70 -7.85 3.16
CA ALA A 43 -3.84 -8.94 2.21
C ALA A 43 -3.97 -10.32 2.86
N ALA A 44 -4.46 -11.28 2.08
CA ALA A 44 -4.47 -12.69 2.44
C ALA A 44 -3.05 -13.29 2.44
N GLY A 45 -2.43 -13.33 3.63
CA GLY A 45 -1.17 -14.04 3.85
C GLY A 45 0.05 -13.30 3.29
N GLU A 46 1.16 -14.04 3.14
CA GLU A 46 2.46 -13.47 2.71
C GLU A 46 2.50 -13.16 1.21
N CYS A 47 1.81 -13.96 0.39
CA CYS A 47 1.83 -13.80 -1.07
C CYS A 47 1.20 -12.46 -1.49
N GLY A 48 0.04 -12.13 -0.92
CA GLY A 48 -0.62 -10.86 -1.20
C GLY A 48 0.17 -9.65 -0.67
N LEU A 49 0.84 -9.78 0.48
CA LEU A 49 1.75 -8.72 0.95
C LEU A 49 2.93 -8.52 -0.01
N ALA A 50 3.55 -9.59 -0.51
CA ALA A 50 4.65 -9.50 -1.47
C ALA A 50 4.20 -8.85 -2.79
N TRP A 51 2.96 -9.12 -3.24
CA TRP A 51 2.39 -8.44 -4.41
C TRP A 51 2.19 -6.94 -4.16
N ILE A 52 1.65 -6.56 -2.99
CA ILE A 52 1.50 -5.15 -2.60
C ILE A 52 2.85 -4.44 -2.56
N GLU A 53 3.89 -5.08 -2.02
CA GLU A 53 5.25 -4.52 -2.00
C GLU A 53 5.81 -4.32 -3.41
N ALA A 54 5.55 -5.25 -4.33
CA ALA A 54 5.93 -5.10 -5.74
C ALA A 54 5.19 -3.93 -6.42
N GLN A 55 3.90 -3.75 -6.14
CA GLN A 55 3.15 -2.58 -6.63
C GLN A 55 3.70 -1.28 -6.06
N ALA A 56 3.96 -1.21 -4.76
CA ALA A 56 4.54 -0.02 -4.15
C ALA A 56 5.89 0.37 -4.80
N ALA A 57 6.74 -0.62 -5.09
CA ALA A 57 8.02 -0.41 -5.79
C ALA A 57 7.86 0.08 -7.25
N GLN A 58 6.75 -0.23 -7.91
CA GLN A 58 6.46 0.24 -9.26
C GLN A 58 5.89 1.66 -9.27
N TRP A 59 5.11 2.03 -8.26
CA TRP A 59 4.37 3.29 -8.21
C TRP A 59 5.16 4.45 -7.59
N PHE A 60 6.01 4.15 -6.61
CA PHE A 60 6.67 5.16 -5.78
C PHE A 60 8.19 5.04 -5.84
N GLU A 61 8.86 6.19 -5.94
CA GLU A 61 10.32 6.29 -5.91
C GLU A 61 10.85 6.40 -4.48
N ASP A 62 10.09 7.05 -3.60
CA ASP A 62 10.41 7.24 -2.19
C ASP A 62 9.28 6.67 -1.32
N TYR A 63 9.48 5.49 -0.76
CA TYR A 63 8.52 4.88 0.14
C TYR A 63 9.19 3.97 1.18
N TYR A 64 8.46 3.70 2.25
CA TYR A 64 8.83 2.68 3.22
C TYR A 64 7.59 1.92 3.70
N THR A 65 7.78 0.63 3.96
CA THR A 65 6.74 -0.25 4.50
C THR A 65 7.08 -0.66 5.94
N THR A 66 6.06 -0.91 6.75
CA THR A 66 6.23 -1.44 8.11
C THR A 66 5.12 -2.43 8.40
N ILE A 67 5.50 -3.68 8.67
CA ILE A 67 4.55 -4.73 9.05
C ILE A 67 3.85 -4.34 10.35
N VAL A 68 2.52 -4.43 10.35
CA VAL A 68 1.70 -4.22 11.54
C VAL A 68 1.55 -5.56 12.26
N LYS A 69 1.93 -5.59 13.54
CA LYS A 69 1.85 -6.78 14.41
C LYS A 69 0.48 -6.90 15.07
#